data_AF-A0A2K2VPS9-F1
#
_entry.id   AF-A0A2K2VPS9-F1
#
_cell.length_a   1.000
_cell.length_b   1.000
_cell.length_c   1.000
_cell.angle_alpha   90.00
_cell.angle_beta   90.00
_cell.angle_gamma   90.00
#
_symmetry.space_group_name_H-M   'P 1'
#
loop_
_entity.id
_entity.type
_entity.pdbx_description
1 polymer ?
#
loop_
_entity_poly.entity_id
_entity_poly.type
_entity_poly.pdbx_seq_one_letter_code
_entity_poly.pdbx_strand_id
1 'polypeptide(L)'
;MRYIEKLAPKGHPFSSIHKNLYGKKDEIVSYHDLYKKLGFTDEQRVEKYGELFNSDADNAKESFIKRCLEKQSVTGSEDFVKNLEKIVGISLTLKERGRPKKEDKEKGKKMYKNLVILDKEKHKELKISPLEDLNFAKSAAYIPILANEVAQVGAAFPVVFTAGETPEIMAIVSLGAESLAIREDGKWITSYVPSYLRKYPFSLASTKENPNQKVIIIDEDSSLFSKSKGRQLFKKDGEKSETLEHAINFLTSHDKQMSVTLNVAKLIAQSGILEEREISVGEGEEKKVLVNGFKVVNKEKLNALSDDILADWVRKGIMTMIDAHLKSLENIQTLFEIAQKRQS
;
A
#
# COMPACT_ATOMS: atom_id res chain seq x y z
N MET A 1 31.45 -21.47 12.57
CA MET A 1 32.54 -20.83 13.33
C MET A 1 33.72 -20.48 12.44
N ARG A 2 34.41 -21.43 11.80
CA ARG A 2 35.54 -21.18 10.89
C ARG A 2 35.39 -19.99 9.93
N TYR A 3 34.27 -19.88 9.21
CA TYR A 3 34.02 -18.76 8.29
C TYR A 3 34.05 -17.39 9.01
N ILE A 4 33.34 -17.28 10.14
CA ILE A 4 33.29 -16.05 10.96
C ILE A 4 34.66 -15.76 11.56
N GLU A 5 35.36 -16.79 12.03
CA GLU A 5 36.70 -16.68 12.60
C GLU A 5 37.71 -16.15 11.57
N LYS A 6 37.68 -16.61 10.31
CA LYS A 6 38.53 -16.05 9.23
C LYS A 6 38.31 -14.55 8.98
N LEU A 7 37.10 -14.04 9.24
CA LEU A 7 36.77 -12.62 9.06
C LEU A 7 37.14 -11.77 10.28
N ALA A 8 37.38 -12.39 11.44
CA ALA A 8 37.75 -11.68 12.64
C ALA A 8 39.24 -11.29 12.63
N PRO A 9 39.61 -10.05 13.03
CA PRO A 9 41.00 -9.68 13.23
C PRO A 9 41.71 -10.65 14.20
N LYS A 10 43.00 -10.92 13.99
CA LYS A 10 43.79 -11.87 14.82
C LYS A 10 43.81 -11.56 16.33
N GLY A 11 43.48 -10.33 16.73
CA GLY A 11 43.40 -9.89 18.12
C GLY A 11 41.97 -9.65 18.63
N HIS A 12 40.94 -10.13 17.93
CA HIS A 12 39.56 -9.91 18.33
C HIS A 12 39.25 -10.66 19.64
N PRO A 13 38.90 -9.97 20.74
CA PRO A 13 38.84 -10.56 22.08
C PRO A 13 37.77 -11.64 22.22
N PHE A 14 36.74 -11.63 21.36
CA PHE A 14 35.65 -12.62 21.37
C PHE A 14 35.81 -13.74 20.33
N SER A 15 36.97 -13.88 19.70
CA SER A 15 37.29 -14.97 18.78
C SER A 15 38.01 -16.09 19.52
N SER A 16 37.81 -17.36 19.16
CA SER A 16 38.60 -18.47 19.73
C SER A 16 39.93 -18.72 19.02
N ILE A 17 40.25 -17.95 17.97
CA ILE A 17 41.46 -18.14 17.14
C ILE A 17 42.75 -18.04 17.94
N HIS A 18 42.89 -17.07 18.85
CA HIS A 18 44.13 -16.88 19.59
C HIS A 18 44.50 -18.10 20.44
N LYS A 19 43.49 -18.84 20.90
CA LYS A 19 43.68 -20.05 21.71
C LYS A 19 43.74 -21.30 20.84
N ASN A 20 42.75 -21.53 19.99
CA ASN A 20 42.60 -22.78 19.25
C ASN A 20 43.58 -22.91 18.08
N LEU A 21 44.00 -21.79 17.48
CA LEU A 21 44.93 -21.77 16.35
C LEU A 21 46.35 -21.33 16.75
N TYR A 22 46.46 -20.40 17.70
CA TYR A 22 47.76 -19.84 18.11
C TYR A 22 48.22 -20.27 19.51
N GLY A 23 47.47 -21.13 20.20
CA GLY A 23 47.89 -21.72 21.47
C GLY A 23 48.05 -20.74 22.64
N LYS A 24 47.49 -19.52 22.56
CA LYS A 24 47.60 -18.54 23.64
C LYS A 24 46.74 -18.94 24.84
N LYS A 25 47.33 -18.84 26.03
CA LYS A 25 46.58 -19.03 27.29
C LYS A 25 45.56 -17.92 27.45
N ASP A 26 44.36 -18.30 27.88
CA ASP A 26 43.22 -17.42 28.12
C ASP A 26 42.41 -18.03 29.27
N GLU A 27 42.22 -17.24 30.33
CA GLU A 27 41.57 -17.63 31.59
C GLU A 27 40.04 -17.70 31.47
N ILE A 28 39.46 -17.08 30.45
CA ILE A 28 38.00 -16.95 30.26
C ILE A 28 37.49 -18.04 29.31
N VAL A 29 38.30 -18.50 28.36
CA VAL A 29 37.87 -19.45 27.32
C VAL A 29 37.88 -20.89 27.83
N SER A 30 36.73 -21.57 27.81
CA SER A 30 36.61 -23.00 28.11
C SER A 30 36.58 -23.85 26.83
N TYR A 31 37.36 -24.94 26.77
CA TYR A 31 37.39 -25.80 25.58
C TYR A 31 36.12 -26.66 25.45
N HIS A 32 35.48 -26.58 24.29
CA HIS A 32 34.39 -27.48 23.91
C HIS A 32 34.91 -28.92 23.72
N ASP A 33 34.09 -29.93 24.03
CA ASP A 33 34.51 -31.33 24.00
C ASP A 33 34.98 -31.79 22.61
N LEU A 34 34.39 -31.24 21.54
CA LEU A 34 34.83 -31.51 20.17
C LEU A 34 36.28 -31.05 19.91
N TYR A 35 36.71 -29.94 20.51
CA TYR A 35 38.10 -29.48 20.40
C TYR A 35 39.04 -30.40 21.18
N LYS A 36 38.65 -30.83 22.38
CA LYS A 36 39.42 -31.78 23.19
C LYS A 36 39.63 -33.12 22.47
N LYS A 37 38.67 -33.55 21.64
CA LYS A 37 38.77 -34.77 20.82
C LYS A 37 39.79 -34.68 19.69
N LEU A 38 40.30 -33.50 19.35
CA LEU A 38 41.28 -33.34 18.26
C LEU A 38 42.67 -33.87 18.63
N GLY A 39 42.99 -34.00 19.91
CA GLY A 39 44.30 -34.48 20.37
C GLY A 39 44.41 -34.51 21.88
N PHE A 40 45.33 -35.32 22.40
CA PHE A 40 45.52 -35.49 23.84
C PHE A 40 46.35 -34.36 24.45
N THR A 41 47.29 -33.78 23.69
CA THR A 41 48.08 -32.61 24.11
C THR A 41 47.58 -31.31 23.47
N ASP A 42 47.95 -30.15 24.04
CA ASP A 42 47.58 -28.85 23.48
C ASP A 42 48.19 -28.64 22.09
N GLU A 43 49.43 -29.09 21.87
CA GLU A 43 50.14 -28.98 20.61
C GLU A 43 49.42 -29.75 19.49
N GLN A 44 49.01 -31.00 19.78
CA GLN A 44 48.25 -31.82 18.83
C GLN A 44 46.89 -31.20 18.47
N ARG A 45 46.21 -30.59 19.47
CA ARG A 45 44.93 -29.93 19.23
C ARG A 45 45.08 -28.69 18.35
N VAL A 46 46.12 -27.87 18.60
CA VAL A 46 46.41 -26.68 17.80
C VAL A 46 46.78 -27.07 16.37
N GLU A 47 47.61 -28.09 16.19
CA GLU A 47 48.00 -28.59 14.86
C GLU A 47 46.77 -29.08 14.08
N LYS A 48 45.96 -29.97 14.68
CA LYS A 48 44.76 -30.52 14.04
C LYS A 48 43.68 -29.47 13.80
N TYR A 49 43.53 -28.52 14.71
CA TYR A 49 42.63 -27.38 14.51
C TYR A 49 43.15 -26.46 13.38
N GLY A 50 44.46 -26.27 13.27
CA GLY A 50 45.10 -25.54 12.17
C GLY A 50 44.88 -26.19 10.80
N GLU A 51 44.99 -27.53 10.71
CA GLU A 51 44.63 -28.29 9.51
C GLU A 51 43.16 -28.03 9.13
N LEU A 52 42.24 -28.13 10.09
CA LEU A 52 40.80 -27.85 9.88
C LEU A 52 40.53 -26.39 9.50
N PHE A 53 41.27 -25.45 10.08
CA PHE A 53 41.15 -24.03 9.83
C PHE A 53 41.68 -23.63 8.45
N ASN A 54 42.65 -24.37 7.91
CA ASN A 54 43.28 -24.09 6.61
C ASN A 54 42.78 -25.00 5.47
N SER A 55 42.04 -26.07 5.74
CA SER A 55 41.47 -26.98 4.72
C SER A 55 40.57 -26.26 3.70
N ASP A 56 40.34 -26.77 2.50
CA ASP A 56 39.40 -26.08 1.60
C ASP A 56 38.00 -26.00 2.20
N ALA A 57 37.40 -24.81 2.16
CA ALA A 57 36.05 -24.63 2.64
C ALA A 57 35.06 -25.01 1.55
N ASP A 58 33.95 -25.60 1.95
CA ASP A 58 32.82 -25.86 1.05
C ASP A 58 32.26 -24.51 0.57
N ASN A 59 32.63 -24.13 -0.66
CA ASN A 59 32.26 -22.85 -1.28
C ASN A 59 30.73 -22.62 -1.27
N ALA A 60 29.92 -23.68 -1.30
CA ALA A 60 28.47 -23.57 -1.20
C ALA A 60 28.02 -23.14 0.20
N LYS A 61 28.66 -23.67 1.25
CA LYS A 61 28.38 -23.28 2.65
C LYS A 61 28.87 -21.88 2.97
N GLU A 62 30.06 -21.49 2.49
CA GLU A 62 30.55 -20.12 2.67
C GLU A 62 29.64 -19.10 1.95
N SER A 63 29.23 -19.41 0.72
CA SER A 63 28.27 -18.59 -0.04
C SER A 63 26.92 -18.50 0.66
N PHE A 64 26.44 -19.60 1.24
CA PHE A 64 25.20 -19.63 2.03
C PHE A 64 25.30 -18.73 3.27
N ILE A 65 26.37 -18.86 4.06
CA ILE A 65 26.58 -18.04 5.26
C ILE A 65 26.68 -16.56 4.89
N LYS A 66 27.46 -16.22 3.84
CA LYS A 66 27.60 -14.85 3.34
C LYS A 66 26.25 -14.25 2.96
N ARG A 67 25.45 -14.99 2.17
CA ARG A 67 24.10 -14.56 1.77
C ARG A 67 23.19 -14.34 2.98
N CYS A 68 23.26 -15.20 3.99
CA CYS A 68 22.47 -15.03 5.20
C CYS A 68 22.88 -13.78 5.99
N LEU A 69 24.18 -13.51 6.11
CA LEU A 69 24.67 -12.29 6.77
C LEU A 69 24.25 -11.02 6.03
N GLU A 70 24.42 -10.98 4.71
CA GLU A 70 24.02 -9.84 3.87
C GLU A 70 22.52 -9.55 3.95
N LYS A 71 21.70 -10.61 4.04
CA LYS A 71 20.24 -10.48 4.15
C LYS A 71 19.74 -10.39 5.60
N GLN A 72 20.62 -10.43 6.61
CA GLN A 72 20.25 -10.51 8.02
C GLN A 72 19.28 -11.69 8.34
N SER A 73 19.48 -12.85 7.69
CA SER A 73 18.67 -14.06 7.89
C SER A 73 19.37 -15.15 8.69
N VAL A 74 18.61 -16.09 9.23
CA VAL A 74 19.11 -17.18 10.08
C VAL A 74 20.01 -18.16 9.29
N THR A 75 21.20 -18.44 9.80
CA THR A 75 22.13 -19.45 9.26
C THR A 75 21.80 -20.84 9.80
N GLY A 76 20.69 -21.43 9.36
CA GLY A 76 20.23 -22.76 9.76
C GLY A 76 19.55 -23.53 8.63
N SER A 77 19.22 -24.81 8.87
CA SER A 77 18.38 -25.58 7.95
C SER A 77 16.94 -25.07 7.98
N GLU A 78 16.15 -25.37 6.94
CA GLU A 78 14.73 -25.00 6.92
C GLU A 78 13.96 -25.52 8.14
N ASP A 79 14.25 -26.74 8.58
CA ASP A 79 13.61 -27.33 9.77
C ASP A 79 14.02 -26.63 11.06
N PHE A 80 15.29 -26.23 11.18
CA PHE A 80 15.75 -25.41 12.30
C PHE A 80 15.02 -24.06 12.32
N VAL A 81 14.92 -23.40 11.17
CA VAL A 81 14.21 -22.12 11.04
C VAL A 81 12.74 -22.27 11.39
N LYS A 82 12.04 -23.31 10.90
CA LYS A 82 10.62 -23.58 11.24
C LYS A 82 10.43 -23.83 12.73
N ASN A 83 11.33 -24.56 13.37
CA ASN A 83 11.27 -24.79 14.81
C ASN A 83 11.52 -23.48 15.58
N LEU A 84 12.44 -22.63 15.12
CA LEU A 84 12.66 -21.31 15.71
C LEU A 84 11.44 -20.41 15.55
N GLU A 85 10.82 -20.38 14.36
CA GLU A 85 9.59 -19.63 14.07
C GLU A 85 8.44 -20.06 15.00
N LYS A 86 8.31 -21.37 15.29
CA LYS A 86 7.32 -21.87 16.27
C LYS A 86 7.58 -21.40 17.69
N ILE A 87 8.85 -21.32 18.10
CA ILE A 87 9.23 -20.89 19.45
C ILE A 87 9.04 -19.38 19.62
N VAL A 88 9.44 -18.59 18.63
CA VAL A 88 9.44 -17.12 18.70
C VAL A 88 8.07 -16.53 18.28
N GLY A 89 7.24 -17.30 17.57
CA GLY A 89 5.91 -16.87 17.14
C GLY A 89 5.91 -15.87 15.97
N ILE A 90 7.06 -15.66 15.32
CA ILE A 90 7.24 -14.78 14.15
C ILE A 90 7.91 -15.54 13.01
N SER A 91 7.64 -15.12 11.77
CA SER A 91 8.33 -15.71 10.60
C SER A 91 9.71 -15.09 10.42
N LEU A 92 10.71 -15.95 10.24
CA LEU A 92 12.13 -15.64 10.12
C LEU A 92 12.67 -15.96 8.72
N THR A 93 11.81 -16.48 7.84
CA THR A 93 12.10 -16.72 6.43
C THR A 93 11.87 -15.46 5.60
N LEU A 94 12.95 -14.91 5.02
CA LEU A 94 12.83 -13.85 4.02
C LEU A 94 12.26 -14.45 2.72
N LYS A 95 10.97 -14.20 2.46
CA LYS A 95 10.39 -14.51 1.16
C LYS A 95 11.13 -13.70 0.10
N GLU A 96 11.75 -14.38 -0.88
CA GLU A 96 12.23 -13.71 -2.08
C GLU A 96 11.05 -12.93 -2.69
N ARG A 97 11.25 -11.68 -3.11
CA ARG A 97 10.26 -10.91 -3.88
C ARG A 97 10.10 -11.54 -5.27
N GLY A 98 9.50 -12.72 -5.32
CA GLY A 98 8.94 -13.31 -6.52
C GLY A 98 7.57 -12.70 -6.81
N ARG A 99 7.12 -12.83 -8.06
CA ARG A 99 5.74 -12.50 -8.46
C ARG A 99 4.79 -13.10 -7.41
N PRO A 100 3.90 -12.31 -6.79
CA PRO A 100 3.05 -12.80 -5.72
C PRO A 100 2.35 -14.08 -6.17
N LYS A 101 2.54 -15.17 -5.42
CA LYS A 101 1.69 -16.35 -5.55
C LYS A 101 0.26 -15.84 -5.38
N LYS A 102 -0.62 -16.20 -6.31
CA LYS A 102 -2.05 -15.85 -6.27
C LYS A 102 -2.69 -16.67 -5.15
N GLU A 103 -2.30 -16.40 -3.91
CA GLU A 103 -3.12 -16.71 -2.75
C GLU A 103 -4.42 -15.93 -2.98
N ASP A 104 -5.54 -16.64 -2.94
CA ASP A 104 -6.85 -16.03 -2.73
C ASP A 104 -6.87 -15.41 -1.33
N LYS A 105 -6.04 -14.38 -1.12
CA LYS A 105 -6.43 -13.26 -0.26
C LYS A 105 -7.79 -12.87 -0.80
N GLU A 106 -8.81 -12.91 0.04
CA GLU A 106 -10.11 -12.31 -0.25
C GLU A 106 -9.84 -11.04 -1.05
N LYS A 107 -10.12 -11.10 -2.36
CA LYS A 107 -9.93 -9.96 -3.25
C LYS A 107 -10.70 -8.86 -2.56
N GLY A 108 -10.00 -7.83 -2.04
CA GLY A 108 -10.66 -6.67 -1.43
C GLY A 108 -11.82 -6.34 -2.35
N LYS A 109 -13.04 -6.44 -1.82
CA LYS A 109 -14.28 -6.52 -2.62
C LYS A 109 -14.17 -5.46 -3.70
N LYS A 110 -14.00 -5.90 -4.96
CA LYS A 110 -13.90 -4.97 -6.07
C LYS A 110 -15.22 -4.22 -6.12
N MET A 111 -15.15 -2.90 -6.22
CA MET A 111 -16.34 -2.04 -6.35
C MET A 111 -17.27 -2.56 -7.47
N TYR A 112 -16.70 -3.02 -8.59
CA TYR A 112 -17.43 -3.63 -9.70
C TYR A 112 -17.14 -5.13 -9.78
N LYS A 113 -18.18 -5.95 -9.98
CA LYS A 113 -18.08 -7.41 -10.07
C LYS A 113 -18.09 -7.91 -11.51
N ASN A 114 -19.08 -7.49 -12.30
CA ASN A 114 -19.32 -7.94 -13.67
C ASN A 114 -19.59 -6.74 -14.60
N LEU A 115 -18.51 -6.19 -15.18
CA LEU A 115 -18.59 -5.04 -16.08
C LEU A 115 -18.98 -5.46 -17.50
N VAL A 116 -20.16 -5.02 -17.95
CA VAL A 116 -20.66 -5.22 -19.32
C VAL A 116 -21.09 -3.90 -19.94
N ILE A 117 -21.08 -3.80 -21.27
CA ILE A 117 -21.63 -2.64 -21.98
C ILE A 117 -23.15 -2.59 -21.75
N LEU A 118 -23.67 -1.40 -21.44
CA LEU A 118 -25.11 -1.17 -21.36
C LEU A 118 -25.73 -1.26 -22.76
N ASP A 119 -26.25 -2.43 -23.08
CA ASP A 119 -26.97 -2.73 -24.31
C ASP A 119 -28.49 -2.48 -24.18
N LYS A 120 -29.09 -1.83 -25.16
CA LYS A 120 -30.51 -1.47 -25.17
C LYS A 120 -31.43 -2.70 -25.21
N GLU A 121 -31.10 -3.72 -26.00
CA GLU A 121 -31.95 -4.90 -26.18
C GLU A 121 -31.84 -5.85 -24.99
N LYS A 122 -30.60 -6.12 -24.54
CA LYS A 122 -30.32 -6.98 -23.39
C LYS A 122 -30.87 -6.41 -22.09
N HIS A 123 -30.77 -5.10 -21.90
CA HIS A 123 -31.12 -4.43 -20.63
C HIS A 123 -32.41 -3.61 -20.68
N LYS A 124 -33.29 -3.82 -21.68
CA LYS A 124 -34.56 -3.09 -21.80
C LYS A 124 -35.47 -3.15 -20.57
N GLU A 125 -35.43 -4.28 -19.85
CA GLU A 125 -36.24 -4.50 -18.64
C GLU A 125 -35.53 -4.03 -17.36
N LEU A 126 -34.27 -3.59 -17.47
CA LEU A 126 -33.44 -3.27 -16.32
C LEU A 126 -33.95 -2.00 -15.63
N LYS A 127 -34.10 -2.11 -14.33
CA LYS A 127 -34.49 -1.04 -13.42
C LYS A 127 -33.42 -0.88 -12.35
N ILE A 128 -33.26 0.34 -11.86
CA ILE A 128 -32.29 0.68 -10.83
C ILE A 128 -32.96 1.23 -9.57
N SER A 129 -32.53 0.71 -8.42
CA SER A 129 -32.91 1.20 -7.09
C SER A 129 -31.94 2.30 -6.61
N PRO A 130 -32.35 3.18 -5.69
CA PRO A 130 -31.44 4.17 -5.10
C PRO A 130 -30.21 3.52 -4.46
N LEU A 131 -29.05 4.18 -4.59
CA LEU A 131 -27.83 3.77 -3.91
C LEU A 131 -27.88 4.25 -2.46
N GLU A 132 -28.23 3.35 -1.55
CA GLU A 132 -28.32 3.63 -0.10
C GLU A 132 -27.22 2.93 0.71
N ASP A 133 -26.70 1.81 0.21
CA ASP A 133 -25.68 0.98 0.86
C ASP A 133 -24.33 1.09 0.13
N LEU A 134 -23.31 1.56 0.83
CA LEU A 134 -21.92 1.73 0.38
C LEU A 134 -20.98 0.66 0.94
N ASN A 135 -21.49 -0.47 1.44
CA ASN A 135 -20.68 -1.58 1.97
C ASN A 135 -19.68 -2.16 0.96
N PHE A 136 -19.87 -1.92 -0.35
CA PHE A 136 -18.85 -2.25 -1.36
C PHE A 136 -17.54 -1.48 -1.17
N ALA A 137 -17.57 -0.32 -0.50
CA ALA A 137 -16.39 0.50 -0.18
C ALA A 137 -15.78 0.18 1.19
N LYS A 138 -16.32 -0.80 1.94
CA LYS A 138 -15.87 -1.12 3.30
C LYS A 138 -14.41 -1.61 3.34
N SER A 139 -13.91 -2.23 2.28
CA SER A 139 -12.51 -2.65 2.17
C SER A 139 -11.59 -1.59 1.53
N ALA A 140 -12.09 -0.40 1.20
CA ALA A 140 -11.29 0.61 0.55
C ALA A 140 -10.38 1.31 1.58
N ALA A 141 -9.08 1.40 1.28
CA ALA A 141 -8.14 2.20 2.06
C ALA A 141 -8.07 3.66 1.59
N TYR A 142 -8.33 3.86 0.30
CA TYR A 142 -8.30 5.16 -0.37
C TYR A 142 -9.50 5.30 -1.29
N ILE A 143 -10.04 6.51 -1.39
CA ILE A 143 -11.09 6.88 -2.35
C ILE A 143 -10.54 7.94 -3.30
N PRO A 144 -10.56 7.74 -4.62
CA PRO A 144 -10.22 8.78 -5.59
C PRO A 144 -11.17 9.97 -5.50
N ILE A 145 -10.60 11.18 -5.47
CA ILE A 145 -11.32 12.44 -5.29
C ILE A 145 -11.03 13.37 -6.48
N LEU A 146 -12.04 14.11 -6.93
CA LEU A 146 -11.85 15.16 -7.93
C LEU A 146 -11.30 16.45 -7.30
N ALA A 147 -10.58 17.26 -8.05
CA ALA A 147 -10.03 18.53 -7.57
C ALA A 147 -11.11 19.46 -6.98
N ASN A 148 -12.33 19.43 -7.55
CA ASN A 148 -13.47 20.21 -7.07
C ASN A 148 -14.20 19.58 -5.87
N GLU A 149 -13.80 18.39 -5.42
CA GLU A 149 -14.34 17.71 -4.22
C GLU A 149 -13.42 17.85 -3.00
N VAL A 150 -12.18 18.34 -3.18
CA VAL A 150 -11.15 18.40 -2.13
C VAL A 150 -11.63 19.15 -0.90
N ALA A 151 -12.35 20.27 -1.04
CA ALA A 151 -12.88 21.02 0.10
C ALA A 151 -13.96 20.25 0.87
N GLN A 152 -14.87 19.57 0.17
CA GLN A 152 -15.99 18.85 0.80
C GLN A 152 -15.53 17.55 1.47
N VAL A 153 -14.61 16.83 0.84
CA VAL A 153 -14.05 15.58 1.36
C VAL A 153 -12.97 15.86 2.41
N GLY A 154 -12.13 16.86 2.15
CA GLY A 154 -11.07 17.34 3.03
C GLY A 154 -11.56 17.96 4.33
N ALA A 155 -12.86 18.21 4.47
CA ALA A 155 -13.47 18.59 5.74
C ALA A 155 -13.51 17.44 6.77
N ALA A 156 -13.35 16.19 6.34
CA ALA A 156 -13.45 15.02 7.21
C ALA A 156 -12.35 13.96 7.01
N PHE A 157 -11.67 13.96 5.87
CA PHE A 157 -10.64 12.97 5.55
C PHE A 157 -9.36 13.66 5.08
N PRO A 158 -8.17 13.12 5.39
CA PRO A 158 -6.93 13.56 4.77
C PRO A 158 -7.01 13.33 3.27
N VAL A 159 -6.85 14.39 2.50
CA VAL A 159 -6.68 14.34 1.05
C VAL A 159 -5.19 14.41 0.77
N VAL A 160 -4.71 13.56 -0.13
CA VAL A 160 -3.29 13.39 -0.45
C VAL A 160 -3.10 13.12 -1.94
N PHE A 161 -1.86 13.23 -2.40
CA PHE A 161 -1.48 12.87 -3.76
C PHE A 161 -0.82 11.50 -3.77
N THR A 162 -1.10 10.64 -4.75
CA THR A 162 -0.36 9.38 -4.88
C THR A 162 1.08 9.62 -5.33
N ALA A 163 1.99 8.73 -4.94
CA ALA A 163 3.32 8.68 -5.53
C ALA A 163 3.27 8.09 -6.95
N GLY A 164 4.04 8.65 -7.88
CA GLY A 164 4.14 8.16 -9.27
C GLY A 164 4.33 9.29 -10.28
N GLU A 165 4.48 8.93 -11.56
CA GLU A 165 4.60 9.89 -12.67
C GLU A 165 3.29 10.63 -12.97
N THR A 166 2.16 9.95 -12.71
CA THR A 166 0.79 10.49 -12.86
C THR A 166 0.10 10.47 -11.49
N PRO A 167 0.33 11.47 -10.63
CA PRO A 167 -0.28 11.52 -9.31
C PRO A 167 -1.80 11.67 -9.43
N GLU A 168 -2.51 10.99 -8.54
CA GLU A 168 -3.96 11.11 -8.36
C GLU A 168 -4.26 11.73 -6.99
N ILE A 169 -5.41 12.39 -6.87
CA ILE A 169 -5.87 12.94 -5.59
C ILE A 169 -6.73 11.88 -4.90
N MET A 170 -6.39 11.54 -3.66
CA MET A 170 -7.00 10.45 -2.90
C MET A 170 -7.39 10.93 -1.50
N ALA A 171 -8.54 10.49 -1.00
CA ALA A 171 -8.86 10.58 0.42
C ALA A 171 -8.37 9.30 1.13
N ILE A 172 -7.66 9.45 2.24
CA ILE A 172 -7.30 8.36 3.14
C ILE A 172 -8.52 8.07 4.02
N VAL A 173 -9.02 6.84 3.95
CA VAL A 173 -10.22 6.41 4.70
C VAL A 173 -9.95 5.22 5.60
N SER A 174 -8.71 4.73 5.68
CA SER A 174 -8.31 3.61 6.53
C SER A 174 -6.91 3.85 7.11
N LEU A 175 -6.64 3.23 8.26
CA LEU A 175 -5.35 3.18 8.93
C LEU A 175 -4.78 1.74 8.96
N GLY A 176 -4.98 0.98 7.88
CA GLY A 176 -4.45 -0.38 7.71
C GLY A 176 -5.46 -1.52 7.95
N ALA A 177 -6.76 -1.19 8.06
CA ALA A 177 -7.85 -2.15 8.23
C ALA A 177 -9.05 -1.80 7.30
N GLU A 178 -10.28 -2.11 7.71
CA GLU A 178 -11.49 -1.65 7.00
C GLU A 178 -11.59 -0.12 6.96
N SER A 179 -12.37 0.39 6.01
CA SER A 179 -12.70 1.80 5.87
C SER A 179 -13.38 2.34 7.13
N LEU A 180 -12.84 3.43 7.65
CA LEU A 180 -13.37 4.23 8.74
C LEU A 180 -14.49 5.18 8.27
N ALA A 181 -14.70 5.29 6.96
CA ALA A 181 -15.68 6.18 6.34
C ALA A 181 -17.08 5.57 6.18
N ILE A 182 -17.22 4.25 6.35
CA ILE A 182 -18.50 3.53 6.25
C ILE A 182 -19.01 3.21 7.66
N ARG A 183 -20.25 3.60 7.94
CA ARG A 183 -20.98 3.29 9.18
C ARG A 183 -21.55 1.86 9.14
N GLU A 184 -21.96 1.36 10.29
CA GLU A 184 -22.56 0.01 10.41
C GLU A 184 -23.84 -0.15 9.59
N ASP A 185 -24.61 0.93 9.39
CA ASP A 185 -25.81 0.95 8.54
C ASP A 185 -25.50 1.03 7.03
N GLY A 186 -24.23 0.89 6.64
CA GLY A 186 -23.77 0.93 5.24
C GLY A 186 -23.65 2.34 4.67
N LYS A 187 -23.94 3.40 5.44
CA LYS A 187 -23.88 4.78 4.96
C LYS A 187 -22.49 5.39 5.09
N TRP A 188 -22.23 6.39 4.27
CA TRP A 188 -21.05 7.26 4.43
C TRP A 188 -21.16 8.04 5.74
N ILE A 189 -20.04 8.29 6.41
CA ILE A 189 -20.01 8.94 7.73
C ILE A 189 -20.32 10.46 7.65
N THR A 190 -20.17 11.08 6.49
CA THR A 190 -20.48 12.51 6.26
C THR A 190 -21.65 12.70 5.31
N SER A 191 -22.13 13.93 5.19
CA SER A 191 -23.21 14.28 4.24
C SER A 191 -22.77 14.23 2.78
N TYR A 192 -21.47 14.40 2.51
CA TYR A 192 -20.94 14.41 1.15
C TYR A 192 -20.30 13.07 0.79
N VAL A 193 -20.96 12.33 -0.11
CA VAL A 193 -20.42 11.07 -0.67
C VAL A 193 -19.58 11.39 -1.91
N PRO A 194 -18.29 10.99 -1.96
CA PRO A 194 -17.44 11.19 -3.14
C PRO A 194 -18.09 10.70 -4.44
N SER A 195 -17.95 11.48 -5.50
CA SER A 195 -18.50 11.20 -6.82
C SER A 195 -18.03 9.85 -7.38
N TYR A 196 -16.80 9.44 -7.03
CA TYR A 196 -16.23 8.13 -7.34
C TYR A 196 -17.09 6.97 -6.82
N LEU A 197 -17.74 7.12 -5.66
CA LEU A 197 -18.64 6.11 -5.10
C LEU A 197 -20.04 6.23 -5.70
N ARG A 198 -20.53 7.46 -5.90
CA ARG A 198 -21.89 7.74 -6.42
C ARG A 198 -22.12 7.27 -7.85
N LYS A 199 -21.06 7.08 -8.66
CA LYS A 199 -21.21 6.53 -10.02
C LYS A 199 -21.65 5.06 -10.02
N TYR A 200 -21.43 4.30 -8.94
CA TYR A 200 -21.88 2.90 -8.87
C TYR A 200 -23.40 2.83 -9.07
N PRO A 201 -23.92 1.92 -9.92
CA PRO A 201 -23.25 0.78 -10.56
C PRO A 201 -22.79 1.03 -12.01
N PHE A 202 -22.77 2.29 -12.45
CA PHE A 202 -22.35 2.67 -13.80
C PHE A 202 -20.87 3.09 -13.85
N SER A 203 -20.28 2.96 -15.03
CA SER A 203 -18.98 3.56 -15.35
C SER A 203 -18.93 3.93 -16.84
N LEU A 204 -17.91 4.69 -17.23
CA LEU A 204 -17.57 4.93 -18.63
C LEU A 204 -16.31 4.16 -19.01
N ALA A 205 -16.28 3.69 -20.25
CA ALA A 205 -15.09 3.13 -20.87
C ALA A 205 -14.91 3.70 -22.28
N SER A 206 -13.66 3.80 -22.73
CA SER A 206 -13.35 4.07 -24.14
C SER A 206 -13.41 2.76 -24.93
N THR A 207 -13.88 2.80 -26.18
CA THR A 207 -13.82 1.63 -27.06
C THR A 207 -12.40 1.43 -27.58
N LYS A 208 -12.04 0.18 -27.92
CA LYS A 208 -10.73 -0.12 -28.51
C LYS A 208 -10.59 0.48 -29.92
N GLU A 209 -11.70 0.54 -30.65
CA GLU A 209 -11.76 1.03 -32.03
C GLU A 209 -11.64 2.55 -32.10
N ASN A 210 -12.22 3.26 -31.13
CA ASN A 210 -12.15 4.71 -31.05
C ASN A 210 -11.98 5.16 -29.59
N PRO A 211 -10.75 5.49 -29.15
CA PRO A 211 -10.50 5.97 -27.80
C PRO A 211 -11.31 7.21 -27.38
N ASN A 212 -11.76 8.01 -28.35
CA ASN A 212 -12.60 9.19 -28.12
C ASN A 212 -14.10 8.84 -27.97
N GLN A 213 -14.51 7.64 -28.37
CA GLN A 213 -15.87 7.16 -28.16
C GLN A 213 -15.99 6.55 -26.77
N LYS A 214 -16.84 7.17 -25.94
CA LYS A 214 -17.19 6.67 -24.62
C LYS A 214 -18.46 5.82 -24.68
N VAL A 215 -18.43 4.66 -24.05
CA VAL A 215 -19.58 3.79 -23.84
C VAL A 215 -19.88 3.65 -22.35
N ILE A 216 -21.17 3.52 -22.04
CA ILE A 216 -21.62 3.24 -20.68
C ILE A 216 -21.43 1.75 -20.42
N ILE A 217 -20.79 1.44 -19.31
CA ILE A 217 -20.70 0.07 -18.79
C ILE A 217 -21.40 0.02 -17.43
N ILE A 218 -21.95 -1.13 -17.10
CA ILE A 218 -22.64 -1.39 -15.83
C ILE A 218 -22.04 -2.60 -15.13
N ASP A 219 -22.10 -2.61 -13.80
CA ASP A 219 -21.99 -3.84 -13.01
C ASP A 219 -23.32 -4.60 -13.13
N GLU A 220 -23.43 -5.55 -14.06
CA GLU A 220 -24.67 -6.29 -14.32
C GLU A 220 -25.12 -7.10 -13.09
N ASP A 221 -24.17 -7.51 -12.24
CA ASP A 221 -24.41 -8.27 -11.02
C ASP A 221 -24.67 -7.36 -9.80
N SER A 222 -24.87 -6.05 -10.03
CA SER A 222 -25.19 -5.11 -8.96
C SER A 222 -26.55 -5.42 -8.34
N SER A 223 -26.61 -5.43 -7.00
CA SER A 223 -27.87 -5.54 -6.26
C SER A 223 -28.81 -4.35 -6.46
N LEU A 224 -28.32 -3.24 -7.02
CA LEU A 224 -29.14 -2.09 -7.38
C LEU A 224 -30.00 -2.36 -8.61
N PHE A 225 -29.60 -3.30 -9.46
CA PHE A 225 -30.35 -3.66 -10.65
C PHE A 225 -31.37 -4.77 -10.40
N SER A 226 -32.54 -4.63 -11.02
CA SER A 226 -33.62 -5.60 -10.98
C SER A 226 -34.47 -5.50 -12.24
N LYS A 227 -35.25 -6.53 -12.55
CA LYS A 227 -36.30 -6.45 -13.59
C LYS A 227 -37.64 -5.94 -13.05
N SER A 228 -37.86 -6.02 -11.73
CA SER A 228 -39.16 -5.72 -11.12
C SER A 228 -39.17 -4.42 -10.32
N LYS A 229 -38.11 -4.12 -9.55
CA LYS A 229 -38.04 -2.99 -8.62
C LYS A 229 -37.17 -1.84 -9.14
N GLY A 230 -37.51 -0.61 -8.76
CA GLY A 230 -36.74 0.60 -9.10
C GLY A 230 -37.25 1.34 -10.33
N ARG A 231 -36.45 2.31 -10.81
CA ARG A 231 -36.75 3.14 -11.99
C ARG A 231 -36.16 2.51 -13.24
N GLN A 232 -36.94 2.45 -14.33
CA GLN A 232 -36.50 1.88 -15.60
C GLN A 232 -35.34 2.68 -16.21
N LEU A 233 -34.39 2.00 -16.85
CA LEU A 233 -33.32 2.65 -17.62
C LEU A 233 -33.75 2.99 -19.05
N PHE A 234 -34.63 2.18 -19.63
CA PHE A 234 -35.19 2.40 -20.96
C PHE A 234 -36.72 2.52 -20.88
N LYS A 235 -37.28 3.38 -21.72
CA LYS A 235 -38.73 3.48 -21.94
C LYS A 235 -39.23 2.27 -22.74
N LYS A 236 -40.55 2.11 -22.86
CA LYS A 236 -41.19 0.99 -23.60
C LYS A 236 -40.86 0.98 -25.11
N ASP A 237 -40.62 2.15 -25.70
CA ASP A 237 -40.16 2.33 -27.08
C ASP A 237 -38.65 2.09 -27.25
N GLY A 238 -37.95 1.81 -26.14
CA GLY A 238 -36.51 1.59 -26.10
C GLY A 238 -35.68 2.87 -26.14
N GLU A 239 -36.27 4.06 -26.03
CA GLU A 239 -35.52 5.28 -25.76
C GLU A 239 -34.95 5.27 -24.33
N LYS A 240 -33.94 6.10 -24.06
CA LYS A 240 -33.39 6.28 -22.72
C LYS A 240 -34.46 6.91 -21.82
N SER A 241 -34.56 6.43 -20.58
CA SER A 241 -35.38 7.08 -19.57
C SER A 241 -34.69 8.32 -18.99
N GLU A 242 -35.43 9.16 -18.27
CA GLU A 242 -34.87 10.26 -17.49
C GLU A 242 -33.80 9.77 -16.48
N THR A 243 -33.99 8.57 -15.93
CA THR A 243 -33.02 7.97 -14.99
C THR A 243 -31.69 7.65 -15.69
N LEU A 244 -31.75 7.10 -16.90
CA LEU A 244 -30.54 6.81 -17.67
C LEU A 244 -29.87 8.09 -18.19
N GLU A 245 -30.63 9.10 -18.63
CA GLU A 245 -30.07 10.39 -19.03
C GLU A 245 -29.36 11.10 -17.87
N HIS A 246 -29.95 11.06 -16.66
CA HIS A 246 -29.27 11.57 -15.46
C HIS A 246 -27.96 10.82 -15.15
N ALA A 247 -27.96 9.49 -15.28
CA ALA A 247 -26.74 8.70 -15.11
C ALA A 247 -25.67 9.07 -16.15
N ILE A 248 -26.05 9.23 -17.41
CA ILE A 248 -25.16 9.66 -18.50
C ILE A 248 -24.54 11.01 -18.19
N ASN A 249 -25.37 12.00 -17.87
CA ASN A 249 -24.92 13.36 -17.58
C ASN A 249 -23.96 13.39 -16.38
N PHE A 250 -24.25 12.63 -15.32
CA PHE A 250 -23.37 12.51 -14.17
C PHE A 250 -22.02 11.90 -14.55
N LEU A 251 -22.01 10.79 -15.29
CA LEU A 251 -20.79 10.11 -15.71
C LEU A 251 -19.94 10.97 -16.63
N THR A 252 -20.54 11.64 -17.61
CA THR A 252 -19.83 12.56 -18.53
C THR A 252 -19.23 13.74 -17.78
N SER A 253 -19.98 14.33 -16.83
CA SER A 253 -19.47 15.40 -15.97
C SER A 253 -18.29 14.91 -15.11
N HIS A 254 -18.41 13.72 -14.52
CA HIS A 254 -17.34 13.11 -13.72
C HIS A 254 -16.08 12.87 -14.58
N ASP A 255 -16.19 12.30 -15.78
CA ASP A 255 -15.05 12.01 -16.67
C ASP A 255 -14.33 13.31 -17.10
N LYS A 256 -15.09 14.37 -17.40
CA LYS A 256 -14.55 15.70 -17.68
C LYS A 256 -13.78 16.26 -16.48
N GLN A 257 -14.36 16.19 -15.29
CA GLN A 257 -13.70 16.69 -14.07
C GLN A 257 -12.50 15.84 -13.66
N MET A 258 -12.50 14.53 -13.94
CA MET A 258 -11.35 13.67 -13.73
C MET A 258 -10.18 14.10 -14.62
N SER A 259 -10.46 14.42 -15.89
CA SER A 259 -9.43 14.94 -16.81
C SER A 259 -8.82 16.26 -16.30
N VAL A 260 -9.64 17.17 -15.77
CA VAL A 260 -9.16 18.40 -15.10
C VAL A 260 -8.32 18.07 -13.86
N THR A 261 -8.79 17.14 -13.03
CA THR A 261 -8.14 16.71 -11.80
C THR A 261 -6.73 16.16 -12.06
N LEU A 262 -6.59 15.27 -13.05
CA LEU A 262 -5.30 14.70 -13.43
C LEU A 262 -4.33 15.78 -13.92
N ASN A 263 -4.82 16.75 -14.70
CA ASN A 263 -3.99 17.88 -15.16
C ASN A 263 -3.51 18.75 -14.00
N VAL A 264 -4.38 19.06 -13.04
CA VAL A 264 -4.02 19.84 -11.84
C VAL A 264 -3.02 19.08 -10.98
N ALA A 265 -3.26 17.80 -10.70
CA ALA A 265 -2.36 16.98 -9.91
C ALA A 265 -0.97 16.86 -10.57
N LYS A 266 -0.93 16.69 -11.89
CA LYS A 266 0.32 16.68 -12.66
C LYS A 266 1.06 18.02 -12.56
N LEU A 267 0.36 19.14 -12.73
CA LEU A 267 0.96 20.48 -12.60
C LEU A 267 1.60 20.69 -11.22
N ILE A 268 0.88 20.30 -10.15
CA ILE A 268 1.36 20.39 -8.78
C ILE A 268 2.59 19.51 -8.58
N ALA A 269 2.59 18.26 -9.05
CA ALA A 269 3.77 17.40 -8.93
C ALA A 269 4.97 17.92 -9.71
N GLN A 270 4.77 18.42 -10.93
CA GLN A 270 5.83 18.96 -11.77
C GLN A 270 6.47 20.23 -11.18
N SER A 271 5.74 20.99 -10.37
CA SER A 271 6.31 22.14 -9.65
C SER A 271 7.33 21.76 -8.56
N GLY A 272 7.44 20.47 -8.20
CA GLY A 272 8.40 19.99 -7.21
C GLY A 272 8.03 20.26 -5.75
N ILE A 273 6.85 20.82 -5.48
CA ILE A 273 6.41 21.18 -4.13
C ILE A 273 5.88 19.99 -3.31
N LEU A 274 5.68 18.83 -3.94
CA LEU A 274 5.23 17.63 -3.25
C LEU A 274 6.39 16.91 -2.53
N GLU A 275 6.13 16.45 -1.31
CA GLU A 275 7.05 15.66 -0.49
C GLU A 275 6.39 14.36 -0.02
N GLU A 276 7.19 13.30 0.10
CA GLU A 276 6.71 12.01 0.59
C GLU A 276 6.43 12.06 2.09
N ARG A 277 5.32 11.44 2.47
CA ARG A 277 4.89 11.31 3.86
C ARG A 277 4.33 9.92 4.12
N GLU A 278 4.24 9.59 5.39
CA GLU A 278 3.62 8.39 5.90
C GLU A 278 2.85 8.72 7.19
N ILE A 279 1.88 7.87 7.52
CA ILE A 279 1.19 7.86 8.80
C ILE A 279 1.72 6.65 9.57
N SER A 280 2.32 6.90 10.73
CA SER A 280 2.89 5.87 11.60
C SER A 280 2.49 6.09 13.05
N VAL A 281 2.57 5.01 13.85
CA VAL A 281 2.46 5.05 15.31
C VAL A 281 3.74 4.51 15.94
N GLY A 282 4.08 4.98 17.14
CA GLY A 282 5.34 4.65 17.80
C GLY A 282 6.55 5.37 17.21
N GLU A 283 7.71 5.20 17.86
CA GLU A 283 8.99 5.80 17.48
C GLU A 283 10.12 4.76 17.56
N GLY A 284 11.26 5.04 16.90
CA GLY A 284 12.42 4.16 16.92
C GLY A 284 12.12 2.75 16.38
N GLU A 285 12.52 1.72 17.13
CA GLU A 285 12.30 0.31 16.77
C GLU A 285 10.83 -0.12 16.88
N GLU A 286 9.99 0.60 17.63
CA GLU A 286 8.55 0.30 17.77
C GLU A 286 7.69 1.00 16.71
N LYS A 287 8.32 1.75 15.79
CA LYS A 287 7.61 2.48 14.74
C LYS A 287 6.89 1.53 13.79
N LYS A 288 5.56 1.63 13.74
CA LYS A 288 4.70 0.91 12.81
C LYS A 288 4.09 1.87 11.80
N VAL A 289 4.43 1.68 10.52
CA VAL A 289 3.83 2.42 9.41
C VAL A 289 2.44 1.86 9.11
N LEU A 290 1.42 2.71 9.17
CA LEU A 290 0.02 2.37 8.91
C LEU A 290 -0.39 2.69 7.48
N VAL A 291 0.07 3.82 6.95
CA VAL A 291 -0.24 4.32 5.61
C VAL A 291 1.00 4.98 5.01
N ASN A 292 1.33 4.64 3.76
CA ASN A 292 2.47 5.22 3.04
C ASN A 292 2.17 5.29 1.52
N GLY A 293 3.15 5.74 0.73
CA GLY A 293 3.02 5.82 -0.73
C GLY A 293 2.23 7.03 -1.21
N PHE A 294 2.11 8.06 -0.37
CA PHE A 294 1.47 9.32 -0.71
C PHE A 294 2.41 10.51 -0.50
N LYS A 295 2.03 11.63 -1.11
CA LYS A 295 2.72 12.91 -1.04
C LYS A 295 1.78 14.01 -0.59
N VAL A 296 2.34 15.04 0.03
CA VAL A 296 1.64 16.25 0.45
C VAL A 296 2.38 17.49 -0.05
N VAL A 297 1.69 18.62 -0.13
CA VAL A 297 2.32 19.91 -0.44
C VAL A 297 3.21 20.34 0.73
N ASN A 298 4.48 20.63 0.42
CA ASN A 298 5.39 21.32 1.31
C ASN A 298 5.16 22.84 1.21
N LYS A 299 4.79 23.48 2.32
CA LYS A 299 4.44 24.92 2.36
C LYS A 299 5.61 25.84 2.02
N GLU A 300 6.83 25.48 2.42
CA GLU A 300 8.01 26.29 2.13
C GLU A 300 8.30 26.29 0.61
N LYS A 301 8.24 25.11 -0.02
CA LYS A 301 8.39 24.98 -1.47
C LYS A 301 7.28 25.68 -2.25
N LEU A 302 6.04 25.63 -1.75
CA LEU A 302 4.91 26.36 -2.31
C LEU A 302 5.16 27.87 -2.30
N ASN A 303 5.59 28.41 -1.15
CA ASN A 303 5.86 29.85 -0.99
C ASN A 303 7.10 30.32 -1.78
N ALA A 304 7.98 29.39 -2.16
CA ALA A 304 9.16 29.66 -2.97
C ALA A 304 8.89 29.58 -4.49
N LEU A 305 7.66 29.24 -4.91
CA LEU A 305 7.27 29.34 -6.33
C LEU A 305 7.31 30.79 -6.79
N SER A 306 7.54 30.98 -8.08
CA SER A 306 7.57 32.32 -8.67
C SER A 306 6.18 32.97 -8.70
N ASP A 307 6.17 34.30 -8.64
CA ASP A 307 4.94 35.11 -8.59
C ASP A 307 4.00 34.84 -9.78
N ASP A 308 4.53 34.55 -10.97
CA ASP A 308 3.74 34.21 -12.15
C ASP A 308 3.00 32.88 -12.00
N ILE A 309 3.66 31.86 -11.42
CA ILE A 309 3.02 30.58 -11.12
C ILE A 309 1.94 30.76 -10.06
N LEU A 310 2.25 31.49 -8.97
CA LEU A 310 1.30 31.75 -7.90
C LEU A 310 0.08 32.51 -8.42
N ALA A 311 0.28 33.57 -9.22
CA ALA A 311 -0.82 34.33 -9.81
C ALA A 311 -1.69 33.50 -10.77
N ASP A 312 -1.07 32.63 -11.59
CA ASP A 312 -1.79 31.70 -12.47
C ASP A 312 -2.62 30.69 -11.65
N TRP A 313 -2.04 30.12 -10.60
CA TRP A 313 -2.70 29.13 -9.75
C TRP A 313 -3.86 29.71 -8.94
N VAL A 314 -3.75 30.96 -8.49
CA VAL A 314 -4.87 31.69 -7.88
C VAL A 314 -6.02 31.83 -8.88
N ARG A 315 -5.75 32.31 -10.11
CA ARG A 315 -6.77 32.50 -11.15
C ARG A 315 -7.44 31.20 -11.59
N LYS A 316 -6.69 30.09 -11.56
CA LYS A 316 -7.19 28.73 -11.87
C LYS A 316 -7.86 28.04 -10.68
N GLY A 317 -7.88 28.65 -9.50
CA GLY A 317 -8.46 28.06 -8.28
C GLY A 317 -7.64 26.91 -7.67
N ILE A 318 -6.40 26.71 -8.13
CA ILE A 318 -5.50 25.66 -7.64
C ILE A 318 -5.07 25.96 -6.20
N MET A 319 -4.82 27.23 -5.87
CA MET A 319 -4.45 27.62 -4.50
C MET A 319 -5.53 27.27 -3.48
N THR A 320 -6.81 27.53 -3.81
CA THR A 320 -7.94 27.15 -2.95
C THR A 320 -8.01 25.64 -2.72
N MET A 321 -7.70 24.84 -3.74
CA MET A 321 -7.62 23.38 -3.61
C MET A 321 -6.44 22.96 -2.73
N ILE A 322 -5.27 23.57 -2.89
CA ILE A 322 -4.08 23.32 -2.07
C ILE A 322 -4.33 23.66 -0.60
N ASP A 323 -5.00 24.78 -0.32
CA ASP A 323 -5.34 25.17 1.05
C ASP A 323 -6.29 24.16 1.69
N ALA A 324 -7.30 23.69 0.95
CA ALA A 324 -8.20 22.63 1.40
C ALA A 324 -7.46 21.30 1.62
N HIS A 325 -6.52 20.93 0.74
CA HIS A 325 -5.62 19.79 0.91
C HIS A 325 -4.80 19.91 2.20
N LEU A 326 -4.12 21.04 2.42
CA LEU A 326 -3.30 21.27 3.61
C LEU A 326 -4.13 21.22 4.89
N LYS A 327 -5.33 21.82 4.87
CA LYS A 327 -6.26 21.77 6.00
C LYS A 327 -6.73 20.35 6.30
N SER A 328 -6.97 19.55 5.25
CA SER A 328 -7.46 18.18 5.39
C SER A 328 -6.50 17.25 6.14
N LEU A 329 -5.20 17.55 6.17
CA LEU A 329 -4.19 16.75 6.87
C LEU A 329 -4.42 16.72 8.39
N GLU A 330 -5.11 17.72 8.95
CA GLU A 330 -5.50 17.72 10.36
C GLU A 330 -6.45 16.55 10.70
N ASN A 331 -7.20 16.03 9.72
CA ASN A 331 -8.11 14.90 9.91
C ASN A 331 -7.40 13.56 10.13
N ILE A 332 -6.07 13.50 10.04
CA ILE A 332 -5.32 12.28 10.40
C ILE A 332 -5.63 11.91 11.86
N GLN A 333 -5.67 12.90 12.75
CA GLN A 333 -6.02 12.70 14.16
C GLN A 333 -7.46 12.16 14.30
N THR A 334 -8.40 12.72 13.53
CA THR A 334 -9.80 12.26 13.52
C THR A 334 -9.92 10.80 13.08
N LEU A 335 -9.10 10.33 12.13
CA LEU A 335 -9.07 8.91 11.76
C LEU A 335 -8.63 8.02 12.93
N PHE A 336 -7.63 8.43 13.71
CA PHE A 336 -7.21 7.69 14.90
C PHE A 336 -8.31 7.64 15.96
N GLU A 337 -9.01 8.74 16.19
CA GLU A 337 -10.14 8.80 17.13
C GLU A 337 -11.28 7.87 16.71
N ILE A 338 -11.63 7.83 15.42
CA ILE A 338 -12.65 6.90 14.90
C ILE A 338 -12.18 5.45 15.07
N ALA A 339 -10.91 5.16 14.77
CA ALA A 339 -10.36 3.82 14.91
C ALA A 339 -10.37 3.33 16.37
N GLN A 340 -10.01 4.19 17.33
CA GLN A 340 -10.02 3.87 18.75
C GLN A 340 -11.44 3.60 19.25
N LYS A 341 -12.42 4.43 18.86
CA LYS A 341 -13.84 4.25 19.23
C LYS A 341 -14.44 2.95 18.71
N ARG A 342 -13.94 2.40 17.60
CA ARG A 342 -14.41 1.10 17.06
C ARG A 342 -13.79 -0.11 17.77
N GLN A 343 -12.71 0.09 18.53
CA GLN A 343 -12.03 -0.97 19.29
C GLN A 343 -12.47 -1.03 20.76
N SER A 344 -13.11 0.03 21.25
CA SER A 344 -13.72 0.13 22.57
C SER A 344 -15.16 -0.36 22.52
#